data_AF-A0A920ISG9-F1
#
_entry.id   AF-A0A920ISG9-F1
#
_cell.length_a   1.000
_cell.length_b   1.000
_cell.length_c   1.000
_cell.angle_alpha   90.00
_cell.angle_beta   90.00
_cell.angle_gamma   90.00
#
_symmetry.space_group_name_H-M   'P 1'
#
loop_
_entity.id
_entity.type
_entity.pdbx_description
1 polymer ?
#
loop_
_entity_poly.entity_id
_entity_poly.type
_entity_poly.pdbx_seq_one_letter_code
_entity_poly.pdbx_strand_id
1 'polypeptide(L)' 'MFELMPSFIIRSEFNKPIHISEFGAGAKHSFKKTNQVWSEEYQAKVYLKQLEMLKSNPQVQGISPWILQRFSINDASLK' A
#
# COMPACT_ATOMS: atom_id res chain seq x y z
N MET A 1 6.94 -4.72 11.47
CA MET A 1 6.62 -4.40 10.06
C MET A 1 6.66 -2.90 9.79
N PHE A 2 5.81 -2.06 10.40
CA PHE A 2 5.80 -0.61 10.16
C PHE A 2 7.15 0.09 10.36
N GLU A 3 7.92 -0.33 11.34
CA GLU A 3 9.25 0.22 11.65
C GLU A 3 10.31 -0.16 10.60
N LEU A 4 10.12 -1.30 9.94
CA LEU A 4 11.06 -1.80 8.94
C LEU A 4 10.76 -1.25 7.55
N MET A 5 9.50 -0.88 7.26
CA MET A 5 9.08 -0.47 5.92
C MET A 5 9.97 0.62 5.29
N PRO A 6 10.29 1.74 5.97
CA PRO A 6 11.12 2.80 5.39
C PRO A 6 12.54 2.36 5.00
N SER A 7 13.03 1.26 5.57
CA SER A 7 14.37 0.71 5.30
C SER A 7 14.44 -0.23 4.10
N PHE A 8 13.31 -0.64 3.52
CA PHE A 8 13.32 -1.52 2.35
C PHE A 8 13.90 -0.82 1.13
N ILE A 9 14.76 -1.56 0.43
CA ILE A 9 15.39 -1.13 -0.82
C ILE A 9 14.74 -1.89 -1.97
N ILE A 10 14.09 -1.16 -2.87
CA ILE A 10 13.51 -1.66 -4.11
C ILE A 10 14.52 -1.40 -5.23
N ARG A 11 15.06 -2.48 -5.79
CA ARG A 11 16.03 -2.40 -6.89
C ARG A 11 15.70 -3.38 -8.00
N SER A 12 16.08 -3.00 -9.20
CA SER A 12 16.12 -3.86 -10.38
C SER A 12 17.54 -3.85 -10.93
N GLU A 13 18.01 -5.03 -11.35
CA GLU A 13 19.28 -5.19 -12.07
C GLU A 13 19.22 -4.53 -13.46
N PHE A 14 18.02 -4.27 -13.98
CA PHE A 14 17.84 -3.48 -15.17
C PHE A 14 17.98 -2.00 -14.82
N ASN A 15 18.81 -1.27 -15.55
CA ASN A 15 18.94 0.18 -15.44
C ASN A 15 17.71 0.90 -16.06
N LYS A 16 16.53 0.61 -15.54
CA LYS A 16 15.23 1.13 -15.99
C LYS A 16 14.43 1.65 -14.78
N PRO A 17 13.59 2.67 -14.98
CA PRO A 17 12.68 3.13 -13.92
C PRO A 17 11.71 2.02 -13.50
N ILE A 18 11.41 1.97 -12.21
CA ILE A 18 10.43 1.07 -11.60
C ILE A 18 9.13 1.84 -11.39
N HIS A 19 8.03 1.26 -11.85
CA HIS A 19 6.67 1.73 -11.53
C HIS A 19 6.03 0.73 -10.58
N ILE A 20 5.61 1.19 -9.40
CA ILE A 20 4.86 0.37 -8.45
C ILE A 20 3.39 0.44 -8.82
N SER A 21 2.90 -0.57 -9.52
CA SER A 21 1.56 -0.58 -10.11
C SER A 21 0.44 -0.71 -9.08
N GLU A 22 0.74 -1.31 -7.92
CA GLU A 22 -0.24 -1.55 -6.86
C GLU A 22 0.43 -1.53 -5.48
N PHE A 23 -0.23 -0.86 -4.54
CA PHE A 23 0.07 -0.90 -3.11
C PHE A 23 -1.10 -0.31 -2.33
N GLY A 24 -1.14 -0.54 -1.03
CA GLY A 24 -2.13 0.05 -0.12
C GLY A 24 -2.54 -0.89 0.99
N ALA A 25 -3.69 -0.61 1.59
CA ALA A 25 -4.36 -1.45 2.57
C ALA A 25 -5.88 -1.24 2.46
N GLY A 26 -6.66 -2.26 2.81
CA GLY A 26 -8.11 -2.14 2.86
C GLY A 26 -8.61 -1.44 4.14
N ALA A 27 -9.68 -0.67 4.00
CA ALA A 27 -10.47 -0.14 5.10
C ALA A 27 -11.96 -0.32 4.82
N LYS A 28 -12.75 -0.49 5.88
CA LYS A 28 -14.20 -0.42 5.81
C LYS A 28 -14.63 0.93 6.34
N HIS A 29 -15.36 1.68 5.51
CA HIS A 29 -15.84 3.00 5.90
C HIS A 29 -16.69 2.93 7.17
N SER A 30 -16.47 3.88 8.09
CA SER A 30 -17.16 3.94 9.40
C SER A 30 -16.95 2.70 10.29
N PHE A 31 -15.82 1.99 10.15
CA PHE A 31 -15.47 0.87 11.04
C PHE A 31 -15.03 1.37 12.42
N LYS A 32 -15.76 0.97 13.47
CA LYS A 32 -15.64 1.56 14.82
C LYS A 32 -14.36 1.22 15.59
N LYS A 33 -13.55 0.25 15.13
CA LYS A 33 -12.35 -0.19 15.86
C LYS A 33 -11.12 0.53 15.32
N THR A 34 -10.60 1.49 16.07
CA THR A 34 -9.41 2.28 15.70
C THR A 34 -8.14 1.42 15.67
N ASN A 35 -7.19 1.74 14.79
CA ASN A 35 -5.85 1.14 14.70
C ASN A 35 -5.83 -0.38 14.45
N GLN A 36 -6.95 -1.00 14.07
CA GLN A 36 -7.01 -2.40 13.68
C GLN A 36 -6.97 -2.54 12.16
N VAL A 37 -6.54 -3.70 11.66
CA VAL A 37 -6.70 -4.03 10.23
C VAL A 37 -8.17 -3.80 9.85
N TRP A 38 -8.40 -3.18 8.69
CA TRP A 38 -9.70 -2.69 8.20
C TRP A 38 -10.24 -1.38 8.78
N SER A 39 -9.52 -0.73 9.70
CA SER A 39 -9.80 0.66 10.11
C SER A 39 -9.18 1.68 9.16
N GLU A 40 -9.79 2.86 9.07
CA GLU A 40 -9.28 3.97 8.26
C GLU A 40 -7.94 4.47 8.79
N GLU A 41 -7.74 4.49 10.11
CA GLU A 41 -6.48 4.89 10.74
C GLU A 41 -5.35 3.91 10.43
N TYR A 42 -5.66 2.61 10.42
CA TYR A 42 -4.67 1.59 10.03
C TYR A 42 -4.30 1.73 8.56
N GLN A 43 -5.27 1.94 7.67
CA GLN A 43 -5.01 2.20 6.26
C GLN A 43 -4.12 3.44 6.09
N ALA A 44 -4.44 4.55 6.74
CA ALA A 44 -3.63 5.76 6.71
C ALA A 44 -2.19 5.52 7.21
N LYS A 45 -2.04 4.75 8.30
CA LYS A 45 -0.72 4.38 8.84
C LYS A 45 0.09 3.53 7.85
N VAL A 46 -0.55 2.60 7.14
CA VAL A 46 0.09 1.83 6.06
C VAL A 46 0.56 2.75 4.93
N TYR A 47 -0.31 3.64 4.46
CA TYR A 47 0.04 4.61 3.42
C TYR A 47 1.22 5.50 3.81
N LEU A 48 1.24 6.05 5.03
CA LEU A 48 2.36 6.89 5.49
C LEU A 48 3.69 6.13 5.43
N LYS A 49 3.72 4.88 5.91
CA LYS A 49 4.96 4.07 5.90
C LYS A 49 5.35 3.58 4.52
N GLN A 50 4.39 3.25 3.66
CA GLN A 50 4.67 2.91 2.26
C GLN A 50 5.20 4.12 1.49
N LEU A 51 4.65 5.32 1.69
CA LEU A 51 5.13 6.54 1.04
C LEU A 51 6.54 6.93 1.51
N GLU A 52 6.85 6.79 2.80
CA GLU A 52 8.21 6.96 3.33
C GLU A 52 9.21 6.01 2.64
N MET A 53 8.85 4.72 2.51
CA MET A 53 9.64 3.72 1.80
C MET A 53 9.80 4.03 0.31
N LEU A 54 8.71 4.35 -0.39
CA LEU A 54 8.76 4.58 -1.83
C LEU A 54 9.58 5.82 -2.17
N LYS A 55 9.50 6.87 -1.34
CA LYS A 55 10.28 8.10 -1.49
C LYS A 55 11.78 7.87 -1.31
N SER A 56 12.21 6.91 -0.49
CA SER A 56 13.63 6.62 -0.27
C SER A 56 14.28 5.79 -1.39
N ASN A 57 13.49 5.31 -2.36
CA ASN A 57 13.95 4.41 -3.42
C ASN A 57 14.08 5.13 -4.77
N PRO A 58 15.31 5.52 -5.21
CA PRO A 58 15.50 6.37 -6.37
C PRO A 58 15.16 5.71 -7.71
N GLN A 59 15.17 4.37 -7.81
CA GLN A 59 14.71 3.69 -9.03
C GLN A 59 13.19 3.73 -9.18
N VAL A 60 12.43 4.01 -8.12
CA VAL A 60 10.96 4.17 -8.20
C VAL A 60 10.66 5.55 -8.79
N GLN A 61 10.03 5.55 -9.97
CA GLN A 61 9.71 6.78 -10.72
C GLN A 61 8.20 6.91 -11.02
N GLY A 62 7.39 5.95 -10.57
CA GLY A 62 5.94 5.98 -10.71
C GLY A 62 5.26 5.10 -9.67
N ILE A 63 4.09 5.54 -9.19
CA ILE A 63 3.29 4.80 -8.21
C ILE A 63 1.80 4.89 -8.58
N SER A 64 1.06 3.80 -8.41
CA SER A 64 -0.39 3.74 -8.62
C SER A 64 -1.03 3.00 -7.43
N PRO A 65 -1.62 3.71 -6.46
CA PRO A 65 -2.27 3.06 -5.33
C PRO A 65 -3.46 2.20 -5.75
N TRP A 66 -3.63 1.04 -5.11
CA TRP A 66 -4.78 0.17 -5.31
C TRP A 66 -5.76 0.32 -4.14
N ILE A 67 -6.98 0.80 -4.34
CA ILE A 67 -7.64 1.26 -5.56
C ILE A 67 -8.39 2.56 -5.28
N LEU A 68 -8.62 3.39 -6.30
CA LEU A 68 -9.34 4.66 -6.18
C LEU A 68 -10.75 4.50 -5.58
N GLN A 69 -11.50 3.49 -6.02
CA GLN A 69 -12.86 3.25 -5.59
C GLN A 69 -13.06 1.77 -5.28
N ARG A 70 -13.83 1.49 -4.22
CA ARG A 70 -14.25 0.13 -3.87
C ARG A 70 -14.99 -0.52 -5.05
N PHE A 71 -14.61 -1.75 -5.38
CA PHE A 71 -15.27 -2.58 -6.39
C PHE A 71 -15.79 -3.88 -5.77
N SER A 72 -16.72 -4.53 -6.46
CA SER A 72 -17.24 -5.84 -6.06
C SER A 72 -16.29 -6.94 -6.53
N ILE A 73 -15.94 -7.85 -5.63
CA ILE A 73 -15.29 -9.11 -5.98
C ILE A 73 -16.36 -10.20 -6.02
N ASN A 74 -16.52 -10.82 -7.18
CA ASN A 74 -17.31 -12.05 -7.33
C ASN A 74 -16.36 -13.23 -7.22
N ASP A 75 -15.92 -13.51 -5.99
CA ASP A 75 -15.17 -14.71 -5.71
C ASP A 75 -16.06 -15.68 -4.95
N ALA A 76 -16.43 -16.77 -5.61
CA ALA A 76 -17.22 -17.83 -5.01
C ALA A 76 -16.48 -18.57 -3.87
N SER A 77 -15.16 -18.37 -3.74
CA SER A 77 -14.34 -18.92 -2.66
C SER A 77 -14.29 -18.05 -1.39
N LEU A 78 -14.88 -16.85 -1.42
CA LEU A 78 -14.94 -15.92 -0.28
C LEU A 78 -16.35 -15.81 0.33
N LYS A 79 -17.22 -16.79 0.08
CA LYS A 79 -18.50 -16.97 0.79
C LYS A 79 -18.35 -17.92 1.97
#